data_AF-E2BZ31-F1
#
_entry.id   AF-E2BZ31-F1
#
_cell.length_a   1.000
_cell.length_b   1.000
_cell.length_c   1.000
_cell.angle_alpha   90.00
_cell.angle_beta   90.00
_cell.angle_gamma   90.00
#
_symmetry.space_group_name_H-M   'P 1'
#
loop_
_entity.id
_entity.type
_entity.pdbx_description
1 polymer ?
#
loop_
_entity_poly.entity_id
_entity_poly.type
_entity_poly.pdbx_seq_one_letter_code
_entity_poly.pdbx_strand_id
1 'polypeptide(L)'
;MEVLDKMLNRSKPIFQIDAVLMASKVVLRPSSSEIYSIICHDVRDLLERLKVFSRWMNGTCLECEPQKKELSEDLVVFSFFEDVMSVQVVNELVKLVQDTAYKLSMDCWRYLYRWKKYSNLWSFDKNLVCEKFAATKPTLPQYDEKFTFYEGILEELEDMELHFDLNSIRINLKPLLSDIKRHANEWKQILGNYLISDTVQEMNQLKTRIENFQSEIELVITGLDRYTLIMQTIADVKRVAIQTEVLYLSYQECFQTMRTHGIEFSAADEAMAYKLQHDWEALYLEALYRASTLESTSDKFCEMTEDQIRRLLDEMANFAEDFEEHGPGSVGDNLQLGLKKMEEYGKLIDQYEEKRATLAKSEMLFDLPPVDYSVFLKVKKDYENMEILYDLYKQQKNEREVWAETLWVNLNPQQLIDGMEHYIKEFRRLPKFIRMINVGQALDAEMRNFRNSVPLFIELKNEAMRDRHWQKLMKQTGQYFDMDPDRCDSDS
;
A
#
# COMPACT_ATOMS: atom_id res chain seq x y z
N MET A 1 -64.36 31.48 -7.31
CA MET A 1 -63.26 31.08 -8.21
C MET A 1 -62.35 32.24 -8.58
N GLU A 2 -62.84 33.39 -9.06
CA GLU A 2 -61.96 34.57 -9.31
C GLU A 2 -61.15 35.03 -8.10
N VAL A 3 -61.75 35.01 -6.90
CA VAL A 3 -61.04 35.34 -5.65
C VAL A 3 -59.92 34.34 -5.39
N LEU A 4 -60.17 33.04 -5.62
CA LEU A 4 -59.17 31.99 -5.45
C LEU A 4 -58.01 32.17 -6.44
N ASP A 5 -58.29 32.40 -7.72
CA ASP A 5 -57.26 32.66 -8.72
C ASP A 5 -56.42 33.90 -8.37
N LYS A 6 -57.07 35.00 -7.97
CA LYS A 6 -56.37 36.20 -7.48
C LYS A 6 -55.53 35.90 -6.23
N MET A 7 -55.99 35.04 -5.34
CA MET A 7 -55.23 34.62 -4.16
C MET A 7 -54.01 33.78 -4.54
N LEU A 8 -54.15 32.85 -5.48
CA LEU A 8 -53.07 32.01 -6.01
C LEU A 8 -52.00 32.84 -6.75
N ASN A 9 -52.39 33.94 -7.39
CA ASN A 9 -51.50 34.82 -8.12
C ASN A 9 -50.90 35.98 -7.29
N ARG A 10 -51.32 36.16 -6.03
CA ARG A 10 -50.76 37.20 -5.15
C ARG A 10 -49.41 36.78 -4.59
N SER A 11 -48.53 37.75 -4.37
CA SER A 11 -47.22 37.58 -3.74
C SER A 11 -47.28 37.42 -2.21
N LYS A 12 -48.41 36.94 -1.66
CA LYS A 12 -48.57 36.68 -0.24
C LYS A 12 -48.78 35.18 -0.05
N PRO A 13 -47.87 34.47 0.65
CA PRO A 13 -47.99 33.03 0.83
C PRO A 13 -49.24 32.68 1.65
N ILE A 14 -49.94 31.63 1.21
CA ILE A 14 -51.19 31.13 1.78
C ILE A 14 -50.97 29.76 2.41
N PHE A 15 -50.12 28.94 1.80
CA PHE A 15 -49.73 27.63 2.31
C PHE A 15 -48.23 27.39 2.14
N GLN A 16 -47.70 26.46 2.92
CA GLN A 16 -46.28 26.10 2.94
C GLN A 16 -46.07 24.69 2.41
N ILE A 17 -44.98 24.49 1.68
CA ILE A 17 -44.48 23.19 1.25
C ILE A 17 -43.01 23.06 1.66
N ASP A 18 -42.53 21.83 1.86
CA ASP A 18 -41.14 21.58 2.26
C ASP A 18 -40.30 21.11 1.06
N ALA A 19 -39.09 21.65 0.93
CA ALA A 19 -38.05 21.07 0.08
C ALA A 19 -37.19 20.13 0.94
N VAL A 20 -37.09 18.87 0.52
CA VAL A 20 -36.39 17.81 1.27
C VAL A 20 -35.47 17.00 0.35
N LEU A 21 -34.39 16.45 0.90
CA LEU A 21 -33.56 15.48 0.22
C LEU A 21 -34.05 14.06 0.54
N MET A 22 -34.49 13.32 -0.48
CA MET A 22 -34.94 11.93 -0.33
C MET A 22 -34.35 11.03 -1.39
N ALA A 23 -33.80 9.88 -0.98
CA ALA A 23 -33.20 8.91 -1.88
C ALA A 23 -32.25 9.57 -2.91
N SER A 24 -31.38 10.46 -2.43
CA SER A 24 -30.41 11.21 -3.24
C SER A 24 -31.02 12.16 -4.28
N LYS A 25 -32.28 12.59 -4.10
CA LYS A 25 -32.96 13.57 -4.94
C LYS A 25 -33.64 14.64 -4.11
N VAL A 26 -33.50 15.90 -4.55
CA VAL A 26 -34.25 17.02 -3.97
C VAL A 26 -35.68 16.94 -4.49
N VAL A 27 -36.65 16.91 -3.59
CA VAL A 27 -38.08 16.80 -3.91
C VAL A 27 -38.91 17.76 -3.06
N LEU A 28 -40.09 18.12 -3.56
CA LEU A 28 -41.08 18.89 -2.82
C LEU A 28 -42.04 17.96 -2.08
N ARG A 29 -42.46 18.37 -0.89
CA ARG A 29 -43.53 17.74 -0.11
C ARG A 29 -44.57 18.79 0.30
N PRO A 30 -45.82 18.70 -0.20
CA PRO A 30 -46.28 17.85 -1.31
C PRO A 30 -45.52 18.08 -2.63
N SER A 31 -45.45 17.07 -3.48
CA SER A 31 -44.83 17.12 -4.81
C SER A 31 -45.58 18.09 -5.74
N SER A 32 -44.93 18.54 -6.82
CA SER A 32 -45.55 19.43 -7.81
C SER A 32 -46.89 18.90 -8.34
N SER A 33 -47.00 17.59 -8.58
CA SER A 33 -48.25 16.96 -9.05
C SER A 33 -49.33 16.92 -7.97
N GLU A 34 -48.95 16.75 -6.71
CA GLU A 34 -49.87 16.78 -5.57
C GLU A 34 -50.38 18.20 -5.33
N ILE A 35 -49.53 19.23 -5.44
CA ILE A 35 -49.94 20.65 -5.35
C ILE A 35 -51.03 20.95 -6.38
N TYR A 36 -50.80 20.60 -7.65
CA TYR A 36 -51.81 20.74 -8.70
C TYR A 36 -53.11 20.01 -8.36
N SER A 37 -53.01 18.75 -7.91
CA SER A 37 -54.16 17.91 -7.60
C SER A 37 -54.97 18.44 -6.43
N ILE A 38 -54.32 18.97 -5.38
CA ILE A 38 -54.97 19.56 -4.20
C ILE A 38 -55.75 20.81 -4.60
N ILE A 39 -55.14 21.74 -5.36
CA ILE A 39 -55.85 22.96 -5.79
C ILE A 39 -57.05 22.61 -6.68
N CYS A 40 -56.90 21.66 -7.60
CA CYS A 40 -58.00 21.21 -8.46
C CYS A 40 -59.10 20.50 -7.67
N HIS A 41 -58.72 19.74 -6.63
CA HIS A 41 -59.65 19.10 -5.72
C HIS A 41 -60.48 20.13 -4.93
N ASP A 42 -59.85 21.20 -4.43
CA ASP A 42 -60.56 22.25 -3.69
C ASP A 42 -61.61 22.97 -4.56
N VAL A 43 -61.30 23.20 -5.83
CA VAL A 43 -62.28 23.74 -6.80
C VAL A 43 -63.43 22.74 -7.02
N ARG A 44 -63.13 21.44 -7.14
CA ARG A 44 -64.15 20.40 -7.29
C ARG A 44 -65.05 20.31 -6.07
N ASP A 45 -64.48 20.27 -4.86
CA ASP A 45 -65.24 20.22 -3.60
C ASP A 45 -66.16 21.44 -3.45
N LEU A 46 -65.66 22.64 -3.77
CA LEU A 46 -66.47 23.86 -3.78
C LEU A 46 -67.69 23.73 -4.69
N LEU A 47 -67.51 23.19 -5.90
CA LEU A 47 -68.61 22.99 -6.85
C LEU A 47 -69.56 21.88 -6.38
N GLU A 48 -69.05 20.79 -5.81
CA GLU A 48 -69.86 19.68 -5.32
C GLU A 48 -70.76 20.07 -4.14
N ARG A 49 -70.36 21.04 -3.32
CA ARG A 49 -71.22 21.62 -2.27
C ARG A 49 -72.51 22.24 -2.82
N LEU A 50 -72.55 22.63 -4.09
CA LEU A 50 -73.78 23.12 -4.73
C LEU A 50 -74.87 22.05 -4.81
N LYS A 51 -74.50 20.76 -4.74
CA LYS A 51 -75.46 19.63 -4.74
C LYS A 51 -76.33 19.59 -3.48
N VAL A 52 -75.89 20.24 -2.40
CA VAL A 52 -76.61 20.29 -1.12
C VAL A 52 -77.81 21.23 -1.18
N PHE A 53 -77.82 22.19 -2.11
CA PHE A 53 -78.92 23.14 -2.25
C PHE A 53 -80.06 22.53 -3.07
N SER A 54 -81.04 21.95 -2.38
CA SER A 54 -82.29 21.45 -2.97
C SER A 54 -83.08 22.59 -3.63
N ARG A 55 -83.64 22.34 -4.82
CA ARG A 55 -84.58 23.28 -5.44
C ARG A 55 -85.95 23.22 -4.76
N TRP A 56 -86.70 24.30 -4.86
CA TRP A 56 -88.11 24.29 -4.48
C TRP A 56 -88.99 23.79 -5.63
N MET A 57 -90.09 23.14 -5.30
CA MET A 57 -91.11 22.78 -6.29
C MET A 57 -91.67 24.07 -6.91
N ASN A 58 -91.87 24.05 -8.22
CA ASN A 58 -92.27 25.23 -9.00
C ASN A 58 -93.50 25.94 -8.40
N GLY A 59 -93.38 27.23 -8.10
CA GLY A 59 -94.46 28.04 -7.52
C GLY A 59 -94.71 27.81 -6.03
N THR A 60 -93.83 27.08 -5.33
CA THR A 60 -93.98 26.78 -3.89
C THR A 60 -92.70 27.12 -3.11
N CYS A 61 -92.79 27.10 -1.78
CA CYS A 61 -91.64 27.16 -0.87
C CYS A 61 -91.31 25.77 -0.27
N LEU A 62 -91.65 24.69 -0.97
CA LEU A 62 -91.43 23.32 -0.52
C LEU A 62 -90.23 22.73 -1.27
N GLU A 63 -89.31 22.08 -0.56
CA GLU A 63 -88.14 21.44 -1.16
C GLU A 63 -88.54 20.25 -2.05
N CYS A 64 -87.80 20.06 -3.14
CA CYS A 64 -87.97 18.89 -4.00
C CYS A 64 -87.41 17.65 -3.31
N GLU A 65 -88.24 16.62 -3.19
CA GLU A 65 -87.79 15.30 -2.75
C GLU A 65 -86.74 14.71 -3.71
N PRO A 66 -85.80 13.88 -3.20
CA PRO A 66 -84.80 13.22 -4.05
C PRO A 66 -85.43 12.46 -5.22
N GLN A 67 -84.91 12.67 -6.42
CA GLN A 67 -85.43 12.08 -7.66
C GLN A 67 -84.51 10.97 -8.14
N LYS A 68 -85.07 9.94 -8.79
CA LYS A 68 -84.28 8.91 -9.48
C LYS A 68 -83.71 9.46 -10.78
N LYS A 69 -82.42 9.23 -11.04
CA LYS A 69 -81.85 9.52 -12.37
C LYS A 69 -82.41 8.56 -13.41
N GLU A 70 -82.59 9.01 -14.66
CA GLU A 70 -83.12 8.18 -15.76
C GLU A 70 -82.33 6.89 -16.02
N LEU A 71 -81.07 6.81 -15.57
CA LEU A 71 -80.14 5.70 -15.82
C LEU A 71 -79.50 5.11 -14.54
N SER A 72 -79.95 5.49 -13.34
CA SER A 72 -79.42 4.96 -12.07
C SER A 72 -80.54 4.75 -11.04
N GLU A 73 -80.44 3.69 -10.23
CA GLU A 73 -81.31 3.48 -9.06
C GLU A 73 -81.03 4.47 -7.92
N ASP A 74 -79.93 5.24 -8.00
CA ASP A 74 -79.55 6.22 -7.00
C ASP A 74 -80.53 7.41 -6.96
N LEU A 75 -80.96 7.75 -5.75
CA LEU A 75 -81.71 8.97 -5.46
C LEU A 75 -80.75 10.16 -5.47
N VAL A 76 -80.99 11.14 -6.33
CA VAL A 76 -80.18 12.36 -6.44
C VAL A 76 -81.03 13.57 -6.04
N VAL A 77 -80.46 14.43 -5.21
CA VAL A 77 -81.07 15.71 -4.84
C VAL A 77 -81.16 16.59 -6.09
N PHE A 78 -82.38 17.01 -6.44
CA PHE A 78 -82.61 17.93 -7.54
C PHE A 78 -82.12 19.33 -7.14
N SER A 79 -80.89 19.66 -7.52
CA SER A 79 -80.15 20.86 -7.10
C SER A 79 -79.82 21.78 -8.28
N PHE A 80 -79.32 22.98 -8.00
CA PHE A 80 -78.85 23.92 -9.03
C PHE A 80 -77.48 23.54 -9.64
N PHE A 81 -76.85 22.45 -9.19
CA PHE A 81 -75.51 22.05 -9.61
C PHE A 81 -75.37 21.92 -11.14
N GLU A 82 -76.26 21.17 -11.80
CA GLU A 82 -76.15 20.95 -13.25
C GLU A 82 -76.35 22.26 -14.06
N ASP A 83 -77.26 23.14 -13.63
CA ASP A 83 -77.46 24.44 -14.27
C ASP A 83 -76.22 25.31 -14.13
N VAL A 84 -75.62 25.39 -12.94
CA VAL A 84 -74.41 26.17 -12.70
C VAL A 84 -73.23 25.62 -13.50
N MET A 85 -73.09 24.30 -13.59
CA MET A 85 -72.04 23.66 -14.41
C MET A 85 -72.26 23.85 -15.92
N SER A 86 -73.48 24.11 -16.37
CA SER A 86 -73.77 24.44 -17.77
C SER A 86 -73.39 25.87 -18.17
N VAL A 87 -73.18 26.78 -17.19
CA VAL A 87 -72.80 28.17 -17.45
C VAL A 87 -71.35 28.24 -17.96
N GLN A 88 -71.17 28.78 -19.17
CA GLN A 88 -69.84 28.89 -19.81
C GLN A 88 -68.81 29.61 -18.95
N VAL A 89 -69.19 30.74 -18.33
CA VAL A 89 -68.32 31.54 -17.46
C VAL A 89 -67.78 30.71 -16.28
N VAL A 90 -68.58 29.79 -15.73
CA VAL A 90 -68.15 28.91 -14.62
C VAL A 90 -67.06 27.95 -15.10
N ASN A 91 -67.24 27.32 -16.27
CA ASN A 91 -66.26 26.42 -16.86
C ASN A 91 -64.95 27.14 -17.23
N GLU A 92 -65.05 28.38 -17.74
CA GLU A 92 -63.87 29.23 -18.01
C GLU A 92 -63.10 29.54 -16.72
N LEU A 93 -63.79 29.84 -15.62
CA LEU A 93 -63.16 30.08 -14.33
C LEU A 93 -62.50 28.84 -13.72
N VAL A 94 -63.09 27.66 -13.90
CA VAL A 94 -62.47 26.38 -13.48
C VAL A 94 -61.17 26.17 -14.26
N LYS A 95 -61.21 26.33 -15.57
CA LYS A 95 -60.03 26.19 -16.44
C LYS A 95 -58.93 27.19 -16.07
N LEU A 96 -59.30 28.45 -15.80
CA LEU A 96 -58.36 29.47 -15.35
C LEU A 96 -57.61 29.05 -14.08
N VAL A 97 -58.32 28.54 -13.08
CA VAL A 97 -57.69 28.08 -11.82
C VAL A 97 -56.79 26.85 -12.06
N GLN A 98 -57.20 25.93 -12.94
CA GLN A 98 -56.37 24.77 -13.34
C GLN A 98 -55.06 25.21 -14.03
N ASP A 99 -55.13 26.15 -14.97
CA ASP A 99 -53.96 26.70 -15.66
C ASP A 99 -53.02 27.40 -14.68
N THR A 100 -53.57 28.19 -13.74
CA THR A 100 -52.81 28.82 -12.65
C THR A 100 -52.14 27.79 -11.74
N ALA A 101 -52.86 26.74 -11.34
CA ALA A 101 -52.31 25.67 -10.51
C ALA A 101 -51.17 24.91 -11.20
N TYR A 102 -51.31 24.64 -12.50
CA TYR A 102 -50.26 24.00 -13.30
C TYR A 102 -49.01 24.87 -13.39
N LYS A 103 -49.20 26.18 -13.65
CA LYS A 103 -48.11 27.15 -13.70
C LYS A 103 -47.36 27.22 -12.37
N LEU A 104 -48.06 27.36 -11.24
CA LEU A 104 -47.45 27.37 -9.91
C LEU A 104 -46.62 26.10 -9.65
N SER A 105 -47.18 24.95 -9.99
CA SER A 105 -46.51 23.65 -9.83
C SER A 105 -45.21 23.54 -10.64
N MET A 106 -45.21 24.08 -11.86
CA MET A 106 -44.02 24.16 -12.72
C MET A 106 -42.99 25.16 -12.23
N ASP A 107 -43.41 26.31 -11.72
CA ASP A 107 -42.48 27.32 -11.21
C ASP A 107 -41.80 26.83 -9.91
N CYS A 108 -42.52 26.14 -9.02
CA CYS A 108 -41.93 25.45 -7.87
C CYS A 108 -40.90 24.38 -8.29
N TRP A 109 -41.21 23.58 -9.32
CA TRP A 109 -40.28 22.58 -9.83
C TRP A 109 -39.01 23.21 -10.44
N ARG A 110 -39.17 24.29 -11.23
CA ARG A 110 -38.04 25.05 -11.81
C ARG A 110 -37.13 25.64 -10.74
N TYR A 111 -37.72 26.16 -9.66
CA TYR A 111 -36.95 26.65 -8.53
C TYR A 111 -36.11 25.52 -7.89
N LEU A 112 -36.72 24.35 -7.68
CA LEU A 112 -36.05 23.19 -7.10
C LEU A 112 -34.83 22.73 -7.91
N TYR A 113 -34.87 22.85 -9.23
CA TYR A 113 -33.78 22.43 -10.12
C TYR A 113 -32.44 23.13 -9.82
N ARG A 114 -32.46 24.34 -9.24
CA ARG A 114 -31.25 25.08 -8.87
C ARG A 114 -30.39 24.36 -7.83
N TRP A 115 -31.00 23.55 -6.98
CA TRP A 115 -30.32 22.78 -5.92
C TRP A 115 -29.56 21.58 -6.45
N LYS A 116 -29.74 21.22 -7.72
CA LYS A 116 -28.96 20.17 -8.40
C LYS A 116 -27.45 20.49 -8.42
N LYS A 117 -27.04 21.75 -8.29
CA LYS A 117 -25.62 22.13 -8.23
C LYS A 117 -24.86 21.43 -7.08
N TYR A 118 -25.55 21.08 -6.00
CA TYR A 118 -24.97 20.39 -4.85
C TYR A 118 -25.07 18.84 -4.94
N SER A 119 -25.52 18.29 -6.08
CA SER A 119 -25.79 16.85 -6.20
C SER A 119 -24.61 15.96 -5.86
N ASN A 120 -23.39 16.43 -6.11
CA ASN A 120 -22.16 15.70 -5.83
C ASN A 120 -22.01 15.33 -4.34
N LEU A 121 -22.63 16.07 -3.42
CA LEU A 121 -22.55 15.80 -1.99
C LEU A 121 -23.22 14.47 -1.58
N TRP A 122 -24.20 13.99 -2.35
CA TRP A 122 -24.98 12.78 -2.04
C TRP A 122 -25.09 11.77 -3.20
N SER A 123 -24.45 12.06 -4.34
CA SER A 123 -24.45 11.17 -5.51
C SER A 123 -23.35 10.11 -5.48
N PHE A 124 -22.31 10.33 -4.67
CA PHE A 124 -21.15 9.45 -4.58
C PHE A 124 -21.05 8.82 -3.18
N ASP A 125 -20.45 7.64 -3.13
CA ASP A 125 -20.04 7.02 -1.86
C ASP A 125 -18.86 7.81 -1.29
N LYS A 126 -19.08 8.44 -0.13
CA LYS A 126 -18.07 9.28 0.52
C LYS A 126 -16.83 8.49 0.90
N ASN A 127 -17.00 7.27 1.44
CA ASN A 127 -15.87 6.47 1.90
C ASN A 127 -14.99 6.07 0.73
N LEU A 128 -15.58 5.58 -0.37
CA LEU A 128 -14.83 5.15 -1.55
C LEU A 128 -14.04 6.31 -2.20
N VAL A 129 -14.62 7.51 -2.26
CA VAL A 129 -13.95 8.68 -2.84
C VAL A 129 -12.82 9.16 -1.92
N CYS A 130 -13.07 9.25 -0.61
CA CYS A 130 -12.06 9.65 0.36
C CYS A 130 -10.91 8.64 0.46
N GLU A 131 -11.20 7.34 0.43
CA GLU A 131 -10.21 6.27 0.41
C GLU A 131 -9.30 6.38 -0.81
N LYS A 132 -9.87 6.56 -2.01
CA LYS A 132 -9.09 6.76 -3.24
C LYS A 132 -8.22 8.00 -3.18
N PHE A 133 -8.73 9.08 -2.57
CA PHE A 133 -7.95 10.30 -2.38
C PHE A 133 -6.78 10.05 -1.41
N ALA A 134 -7.03 9.50 -0.23
CA ALA A 134 -6.01 9.16 0.76
C ALA A 134 -4.93 8.21 0.19
N ALA A 135 -5.34 7.23 -0.63
CA ALA A 135 -4.43 6.30 -1.29
C ALA A 135 -3.41 6.98 -2.23
N THR A 136 -3.67 8.21 -2.70
CA THR A 136 -2.71 8.98 -3.50
C THR A 136 -1.59 9.63 -2.67
N LYS A 137 -1.63 9.47 -1.34
CA LYS A 137 -0.75 10.13 -0.36
C LYS A 137 -0.71 11.65 -0.56
N PRO A 138 -1.86 12.35 -0.46
CA PRO A 138 -1.91 13.79 -0.64
C PRO A 138 -1.21 14.53 0.50
N THR A 139 -0.71 15.73 0.20
CA THR A 139 -0.06 16.60 1.20
C THR A 139 -1.10 17.33 2.06
N LEU A 140 -0.68 17.82 3.24
CA LEU A 140 -1.57 18.59 4.12
C LEU A 140 -2.25 19.78 3.41
N PRO A 141 -1.56 20.58 2.58
CA PRO A 141 -2.21 21.63 1.78
C PRO A 141 -3.30 21.12 0.84
N GLN A 142 -3.14 19.92 0.27
CA GLN A 142 -4.17 19.33 -0.60
C GLN A 142 -5.40 18.90 0.18
N TYR A 143 -5.23 18.44 1.43
CA TYR A 143 -6.36 18.21 2.34
C TYR A 143 -7.02 19.54 2.72
N ASP A 144 -6.24 20.56 3.05
CA ASP A 144 -6.72 21.90 3.39
C ASP A 144 -7.59 22.49 2.28
N GLU A 145 -7.15 22.41 1.01
CA GLU A 145 -7.94 22.83 -0.15
C GLU A 145 -9.33 22.13 -0.22
N LYS A 146 -9.40 20.84 0.15
CA LYS A 146 -10.67 20.10 0.19
C LYS A 146 -11.54 20.56 1.34
N PHE A 147 -10.96 20.81 2.51
CA PHE A 147 -11.71 21.31 3.65
C PHE A 147 -12.28 22.71 3.37
N THR A 148 -11.46 23.63 2.86
CA THR A 148 -11.88 24.97 2.43
C THR A 148 -12.98 24.91 1.37
N PHE A 149 -12.92 23.97 0.42
CA PHE A 149 -13.99 23.78 -0.56
C PHE A 149 -15.35 23.48 0.10
N TYR A 150 -15.38 22.58 1.10
CA TYR A 150 -16.62 22.28 1.81
C TYR A 150 -17.04 23.40 2.77
N GLU A 151 -16.09 24.14 3.34
CA GLU A 151 -16.40 25.35 4.13
C GLU A 151 -17.04 26.45 3.29
N GLY A 152 -16.52 26.70 2.08
CA GLY A 152 -17.15 27.65 1.17
C GLY A 152 -18.61 27.29 0.88
N ILE A 153 -18.93 26.00 0.78
CA ILE A 153 -20.33 25.54 0.67
C ILE A 153 -21.12 25.84 1.96
N LEU A 154 -20.54 25.62 3.14
CA LEU A 154 -21.21 25.87 4.42
C LEU A 154 -21.49 27.37 4.63
N GLU A 155 -20.52 28.24 4.32
CA GLU A 155 -20.64 29.69 4.35
C GLU A 155 -21.71 30.18 3.36
N GLU A 156 -21.68 29.69 2.11
CA GLU A 156 -22.72 30.00 1.11
C GLU A 156 -24.14 29.69 1.63
N LEU A 157 -24.30 28.65 2.46
CA LEU A 157 -25.59 28.22 3.00
C LEU A 157 -26.03 29.00 4.24
N GLU A 158 -25.13 29.73 4.91
CA GLU A 158 -25.47 30.59 6.05
C GLU A 158 -26.14 31.89 5.62
N ASP A 159 -25.72 32.43 4.49
CA ASP A 159 -26.28 33.66 3.92
C ASP A 159 -27.61 33.44 3.18
N MET A 160 -28.03 32.19 2.97
CA MET A 160 -29.25 31.88 2.22
C MET A 160 -30.53 32.04 3.04
N GLU A 161 -31.57 32.54 2.39
CA GLU A 161 -32.91 32.60 2.98
C GLU A 161 -33.48 31.21 3.27
N LEU A 162 -34.02 31.03 4.48
CA LEU A 162 -34.60 29.75 4.93
C LEU A 162 -35.94 29.41 4.28
N HIS A 163 -36.57 30.39 3.64
CA HIS A 163 -37.85 30.23 2.96
C HIS A 163 -37.81 31.01 1.66
N PHE A 164 -38.51 30.51 0.65
CA PHE A 164 -38.67 31.19 -0.62
C PHE A 164 -40.16 31.31 -0.96
N ASP A 165 -40.63 32.54 -1.14
CA ASP A 165 -42.04 32.80 -1.44
C ASP A 165 -42.26 32.88 -2.96
N LEU A 166 -43.07 31.97 -3.47
CA LEU A 166 -43.49 31.88 -4.87
C LEU A 166 -45.01 32.04 -4.93
N ASN A 167 -45.46 33.25 -5.25
CA ASN A 167 -46.87 33.63 -5.23
C ASN A 167 -47.56 33.23 -3.90
N SER A 168 -48.55 32.34 -3.97
CA SER A 168 -49.29 31.83 -2.81
C SER A 168 -48.59 30.70 -2.06
N ILE A 169 -47.41 30.27 -2.49
CA ILE A 169 -46.68 29.12 -1.95
C ILE A 169 -45.42 29.59 -1.25
N ARG A 170 -45.25 29.23 0.02
CA ARG A 170 -43.97 29.35 0.74
C ARG A 170 -43.22 28.02 0.66
N ILE A 171 -42.04 28.01 0.07
CA ILE A 171 -41.15 26.86 0.07
C ILE A 171 -40.23 26.95 1.29
N ASN A 172 -40.37 26.02 2.22
CA ASN A 172 -39.48 25.88 3.37
C ASN A 172 -38.23 25.11 2.96
N LEU A 173 -37.09 25.80 3.02
CA LEU A 173 -35.78 25.27 2.62
C LEU A 173 -34.98 24.71 3.80
N LYS A 174 -35.43 24.94 5.05
CA LYS A 174 -34.71 24.51 6.26
C LYS A 174 -34.28 23.03 6.23
N PRO A 175 -35.15 22.06 5.87
CA PRO A 175 -34.76 20.66 5.86
C PRO A 175 -33.67 20.38 4.82
N LEU A 176 -33.85 20.89 3.60
CA LEU A 176 -32.86 20.75 2.53
C LEU A 176 -31.52 21.38 2.89
N LEU A 177 -31.51 22.63 3.38
CA LEU A 177 -30.29 23.32 3.80
C LEU A 177 -29.57 22.54 4.92
N SER A 178 -30.33 22.01 5.89
CA SER A 178 -29.78 21.18 6.95
C SER A 178 -29.13 19.90 6.42
N ASP A 179 -29.76 19.23 5.43
CA ASP A 179 -29.21 18.02 4.82
C ASP A 179 -27.94 18.31 3.99
N ILE A 180 -27.91 19.44 3.27
CA ILE A 180 -26.71 19.87 2.52
C ILE A 180 -25.57 20.16 3.50
N LYS A 181 -25.82 20.92 4.59
CA LYS A 181 -24.83 21.20 5.64
C LYS A 181 -24.31 19.90 6.26
N ARG A 182 -25.22 18.97 6.60
CA ARG A 182 -24.85 17.65 7.12
C ARG A 182 -23.93 16.90 6.17
N HIS A 183 -24.25 16.85 4.87
CA HIS A 183 -23.40 16.15 3.91
C HIS A 183 -22.03 16.80 3.73
N ALA A 184 -21.94 18.14 3.70
CA ALA A 184 -20.65 18.83 3.64
C ALA A 184 -19.78 18.52 4.87
N ASN A 185 -20.37 18.54 6.07
CA ASN A 185 -19.67 18.15 7.31
C ASN A 185 -19.26 16.68 7.32
N GLU A 186 -20.12 15.76 6.82
CA GLU A 186 -19.75 14.34 6.66
C GLU A 186 -18.54 14.17 5.74
N TRP A 187 -18.46 14.92 4.64
CA TRP A 187 -17.28 14.88 3.75
C TRP A 187 -16.01 15.36 4.45
N LYS A 188 -16.07 16.50 5.16
CA LYS A 188 -14.95 17.02 5.95
C LYS A 188 -14.49 16.00 7.00
N GLN A 189 -15.43 15.44 7.76
CA GLN A 189 -15.14 14.49 8.82
C GLN A 189 -14.51 13.20 8.28
N ILE A 190 -15.04 12.62 7.19
CA ILE A 190 -14.47 11.39 6.62
C ILE A 190 -13.06 11.64 6.07
N LEU A 191 -12.85 12.72 5.32
CA LEU A 191 -11.51 13.11 4.85
C LEU A 191 -10.54 13.32 6.01
N GLY A 192 -11.00 14.02 7.05
CA GLY A 192 -10.24 14.26 8.27
C GLY A 192 -9.83 12.99 8.99
N ASN A 193 -10.74 12.01 9.11
CA ASN A 193 -10.47 10.72 9.73
C ASN A 193 -9.33 9.96 9.01
N TYR A 194 -9.28 9.98 7.68
CA TYR A 194 -8.18 9.37 6.93
C TYR A 194 -6.84 10.07 7.22
N LEU A 195 -6.80 11.40 7.17
CA LEU A 195 -5.59 12.17 7.45
C LEU A 195 -5.11 11.98 8.90
N ILE A 196 -6.01 11.95 9.89
CA ILE A 196 -5.68 11.67 11.29
C ILE A 196 -5.14 10.24 11.44
N SER A 197 -5.79 9.25 10.83
CA SER A 197 -5.35 7.85 10.89
C SER A 197 -3.90 7.71 10.40
N ASP A 198 -3.58 8.30 9.26
CA ASP A 198 -2.23 8.29 8.69
C ASP A 198 -1.24 9.03 9.60
N THR A 199 -1.63 10.22 10.10
CA THR A 199 -0.78 11.03 10.99
C THR A 199 -0.47 10.30 12.29
N VAL A 200 -1.48 9.67 12.93
CA VAL A 200 -1.30 8.88 14.16
C VAL A 200 -0.42 7.66 13.92
N GLN A 201 -0.53 7.01 12.76
CA GLN A 201 0.37 5.91 12.41
C GLN A 201 1.83 6.38 12.32
N GLU A 202 2.10 7.50 11.65
CA GLU A 202 3.45 8.06 11.52
C GLU A 202 3.99 8.59 12.86
N MET A 203 3.13 9.16 13.70
CA MET A 203 3.46 9.56 15.07
C MET A 203 3.89 8.37 15.94
N ASN A 204 3.21 7.22 15.83
CA ASN A 204 3.57 6.00 16.56
C ASN A 204 4.94 5.47 16.09
N GLN A 205 5.23 5.53 14.78
CA GLN A 205 6.55 5.15 14.26
C GLN A 205 7.65 6.05 14.82
N LEU A 206 7.42 7.37 14.86
CA LEU A 206 8.37 8.31 15.45
C LEU A 206 8.57 8.04 16.96
N LYS A 207 7.47 7.77 17.69
CA LYS A 207 7.54 7.41 19.12
C LYS A 207 8.44 6.20 19.36
N THR A 208 8.21 5.10 18.63
CA THR A 208 9.04 3.89 18.76
C THR A 208 10.49 4.16 18.40
N ARG A 209 10.76 5.00 17.40
CA ARG A 209 12.12 5.41 17.04
C ARG A 209 12.81 6.19 18.16
N ILE A 210 12.09 7.10 18.81
CA ILE A 210 12.59 7.85 19.98
C ILE A 210 12.93 6.89 21.12
N GLU A 211 12.01 5.98 21.45
CA GLU A 211 12.20 4.98 22.52
C GLU A 211 13.42 4.08 22.24
N ASN A 212 13.62 3.66 20.99
CA ASN A 212 14.80 2.88 20.59
C ASN A 212 16.09 3.67 20.81
N PHE A 213 16.17 4.91 20.31
CA PHE A 213 17.35 5.76 20.52
C PHE A 213 17.64 6.05 22.00
N GLN A 214 16.60 6.28 22.79
CA GLN A 214 16.74 6.45 24.25
C GLN A 214 17.35 5.20 24.88
N SER A 215 16.81 4.01 24.56
CA SER A 215 17.29 2.75 25.12
C SER A 215 18.76 2.44 24.77
N GLU A 216 19.21 2.86 23.59
CA GLU A 216 20.59 2.69 23.13
C GLU A 216 21.55 3.68 23.80
N ILE A 217 21.15 4.95 23.95
CA ILE A 217 21.98 6.00 24.58
C ILE A 217 22.19 5.75 26.08
N GLU A 218 21.17 5.22 26.76
CA GLU A 218 21.19 4.90 28.19
C GLU A 218 22.05 3.67 28.53
N LEU A 219 22.57 2.93 27.53
CA LEU A 219 23.40 1.77 27.77
C LEU A 219 24.67 2.12 28.56
N VAL A 220 25.01 1.22 29.49
CA VAL A 220 26.27 1.27 30.23
C VAL A 220 27.40 0.74 29.36
N ILE A 221 28.48 1.52 29.27
CA ILE A 221 29.69 1.17 28.51
C ILE A 221 30.45 0.08 29.26
N THR A 222 30.44 -1.12 28.70
CA THR A 222 31.18 -2.29 29.21
C THR A 222 32.29 -2.74 28.28
N GLY A 223 32.44 -2.11 27.10
CA GLY A 223 33.43 -2.47 26.09
C GLY A 223 33.31 -1.61 24.83
N LEU A 224 34.21 -1.84 23.87
CA LEU A 224 34.27 -1.10 22.59
C LEU A 224 32.96 -1.22 21.80
N ASP A 225 32.36 -2.41 21.70
CA ASP A 225 31.14 -2.62 20.91
C ASP A 225 29.97 -1.73 21.38
N ARG A 226 29.77 -1.64 22.70
CA ARG A 226 28.72 -0.77 23.28
C ARG A 226 29.07 0.71 23.14
N TYR A 227 30.35 1.06 23.27
CA TYR A 227 30.81 2.42 23.03
C TYR A 227 30.53 2.84 21.58
N THR A 228 30.90 2.00 20.62
CA THR A 228 30.67 2.22 19.20
C THR A 228 29.19 2.35 18.89
N LEU A 229 28.34 1.47 19.44
CA LEU A 229 26.89 1.56 19.29
C LEU A 229 26.35 2.90 19.80
N ILE A 230 26.65 3.30 21.04
CA ILE A 230 26.18 4.56 21.62
C ILE A 230 26.60 5.76 20.77
N MET A 231 27.85 5.78 20.33
CA MET A 231 28.39 6.86 19.51
C MET A 231 27.75 6.91 18.12
N GLN A 232 27.47 5.76 17.50
CA GLN A 232 26.69 5.67 16.26
C GLN A 232 25.27 6.18 16.46
N THR A 233 24.60 5.77 17.53
CA THR A 233 23.26 6.26 17.87
C THR A 233 23.25 7.78 18.05
N ILE A 234 24.23 8.35 18.76
CA ILE A 234 24.38 9.80 18.93
C ILE A 234 24.59 10.50 17.58
N ALA A 235 25.44 9.95 16.71
CA ALA A 235 25.66 10.49 15.37
C ALA A 235 24.38 10.44 14.51
N ASP A 236 23.62 9.35 14.61
CA ASP A 236 22.36 9.16 13.92
C ASP A 236 21.29 10.14 14.41
N VAL A 237 21.15 10.33 15.73
CA VAL A 237 20.26 11.33 16.33
C VAL A 237 20.58 12.73 15.80
N LYS A 238 21.87 13.11 15.74
CA LYS A 238 22.30 14.39 15.16
C LYS A 238 21.98 14.52 13.68
N ARG A 239 22.24 13.45 12.91
CA ARG A 239 22.01 13.42 11.45
C ARG A 239 20.53 13.63 11.11
N VAL A 240 19.63 13.10 11.91
CA VAL A 240 18.18 13.11 11.62
C VAL A 240 17.42 14.22 12.33
N ALA A 241 18.10 15.06 13.13
CA ALA A 241 17.49 16.11 13.94
C ALA A 241 16.55 17.04 13.17
N ILE A 242 17.03 17.60 12.05
CA ILE A 242 16.23 18.52 11.22
C ILE A 242 15.02 17.79 10.60
N GLN A 243 15.20 16.55 10.16
CA GLN A 243 14.12 15.76 9.58
C GLN A 243 13.04 15.44 10.61
N THR A 244 13.44 15.04 11.83
CA THR A 244 12.52 14.78 12.92
C THR A 244 11.77 16.04 13.36
N GLU A 245 12.44 17.20 13.37
CA GLU A 245 11.83 18.49 13.67
C GLU A 245 10.71 18.83 12.68
N VAL A 246 10.97 18.70 11.39
CA VAL A 246 9.95 18.88 10.36
C VAL A 246 8.76 17.92 10.57
N LEU A 247 9.02 16.67 10.96
CA LEU A 247 7.97 15.67 11.17
C LEU A 247 7.05 16.05 12.33
N TYR A 248 7.56 16.29 13.55
CA TYR A 248 6.66 16.60 14.67
C TYR A 248 5.91 17.92 14.47
N LEU A 249 6.52 18.91 13.81
CA LEU A 249 5.85 20.16 13.47
C LEU A 249 4.71 19.91 12.47
N SER A 250 4.92 19.06 11.47
CA SER A 250 3.88 18.70 10.51
C SER A 250 2.69 17.98 11.17
N TYR A 251 2.94 17.15 12.19
CA TYR A 251 1.88 16.50 12.95
C TYR A 251 1.06 17.53 13.75
N GLN A 252 1.72 18.47 14.41
CA GLN A 252 1.07 19.58 15.12
C GLN A 252 0.24 20.46 14.16
N GLU A 253 0.80 20.79 12.99
CA GLU A 253 0.12 21.55 11.94
C GLU A 253 -1.14 20.82 11.45
N CYS A 254 -1.07 19.49 11.27
CA CYS A 254 -2.24 18.69 10.91
C CYS A 254 -3.40 18.87 11.92
N PHE A 255 -3.15 18.74 13.22
CA PHE A 255 -4.19 18.94 14.25
C PHE A 255 -4.69 20.39 14.29
N GLN A 256 -3.80 21.37 14.09
CA GLN A 256 -4.18 22.77 13.99
C GLN A 256 -5.10 23.03 12.79
N THR A 257 -4.81 22.46 11.63
CA THR A 257 -5.68 22.52 10.43
C THR A 257 -7.03 21.87 10.73
N MET A 258 -7.07 20.67 11.31
CA MET A 258 -8.33 20.02 11.69
C MET A 258 -9.19 20.90 12.61
N ARG A 259 -8.54 21.55 13.59
CA ARG A 259 -9.21 22.46 14.53
C ARG A 259 -9.76 23.71 13.84
N THR A 260 -8.98 24.34 12.97
CA THR A 260 -9.42 25.49 12.16
C THR A 260 -10.67 25.13 11.36
N HIS A 261 -10.70 23.92 10.79
CA HIS A 261 -11.83 23.43 10.01
C HIS A 261 -12.96 22.80 10.84
N GLY A 262 -12.90 22.83 12.16
CA GLY A 262 -13.94 22.25 13.03
C GLY A 262 -14.18 20.75 12.81
N ILE A 263 -13.15 20.01 12.40
CA ILE A 263 -13.18 18.56 12.24
C ILE A 263 -12.97 17.92 13.61
N GLU A 264 -13.78 16.94 13.98
CA GLU A 264 -13.67 16.26 15.27
C GLU A 264 -12.48 15.29 15.27
N PHE A 265 -11.69 15.33 16.35
CA PHE A 265 -10.55 14.42 16.57
C PHE A 265 -10.32 14.15 18.06
N SER A 266 -9.49 13.15 18.35
CA SER A 266 -9.11 12.79 19.72
C SER A 266 -8.11 13.79 20.31
N ALA A 267 -8.45 14.40 21.44
CA ALA A 267 -7.54 15.28 22.17
C ALA A 267 -6.27 14.56 22.68
N ALA A 268 -6.34 13.23 22.85
CA ALA A 268 -5.18 12.43 23.23
C ALA A 268 -4.14 12.34 22.09
N ASP A 269 -4.61 12.30 20.84
CA ASP A 269 -3.74 12.22 19.67
C ASP A 269 -3.01 13.54 19.46
N GLU A 270 -3.71 14.68 19.61
CA GLU A 270 -3.08 16.00 19.59
C GLU A 270 -2.05 16.16 20.72
N ALA A 271 -2.39 15.75 21.94
CA ALA A 271 -1.45 15.79 23.06
C ALA A 271 -0.19 14.94 22.79
N MET A 272 -0.33 13.80 22.10
CA MET A 272 0.81 12.98 21.68
C MET A 272 1.71 13.72 20.68
N ALA A 273 1.16 14.51 19.76
CA ALA A 273 1.95 15.26 18.77
C ALA A 273 2.87 16.30 19.44
N TYR A 274 2.37 17.00 20.46
CA TYR A 274 3.17 17.92 21.26
C TYR A 274 4.14 17.19 22.19
N LYS A 275 3.75 16.04 22.73
CA LYS A 275 4.65 15.21 23.54
C LYS A 275 5.86 14.71 22.75
N LEU A 276 5.67 14.33 21.48
CA LEU A 276 6.77 13.88 20.61
C LEU A 276 7.87 14.93 20.43
N GLN A 277 7.51 16.21 20.34
CA GLN A 277 8.47 17.30 20.33
C GLN A 277 9.30 17.30 21.62
N HIS A 278 8.63 17.30 22.78
CA HIS A 278 9.30 17.28 24.07
C HIS A 278 10.21 16.05 24.24
N ASP A 279 9.72 14.86 23.90
CA ASP A 279 10.48 13.62 24.02
C ASP A 279 11.70 13.61 23.07
N TRP A 280 11.58 14.17 21.86
CA TRP A 280 12.70 14.34 20.93
C TRP A 280 13.72 15.36 21.43
N GLU A 281 13.28 16.52 21.90
CA GLU A 281 14.16 17.56 22.44
C GLU A 281 14.95 17.05 23.66
N ALA A 282 14.28 16.32 24.56
CA ALA A 282 14.92 15.67 25.70
C ALA A 282 15.97 14.63 25.26
N LEU A 283 15.62 13.76 24.31
CA LEU A 283 16.55 12.78 23.72
C LEU A 283 17.76 13.46 23.06
N TYR A 284 17.54 14.54 22.32
CA TYR A 284 18.61 15.26 21.64
C TYR A 284 19.59 15.89 22.63
N LEU A 285 19.07 16.51 23.71
CA LEU A 285 19.89 17.05 24.79
C LEU A 285 20.66 15.93 25.52
N GLU A 286 20.02 14.80 25.80
CA GLU A 286 20.68 13.64 26.42
C GLU A 286 21.80 13.11 25.51
N ALA A 287 21.56 13.00 24.20
CA ALA A 287 22.58 12.59 23.24
C ALA A 287 23.79 13.55 23.22
N LEU A 288 23.56 14.86 23.30
CA LEU A 288 24.63 15.86 23.40
C LEU A 288 25.41 15.76 24.71
N TYR A 289 24.71 15.63 25.83
CA TYR A 289 25.32 15.46 27.14
C TYR A 289 26.16 14.19 27.21
N ARG A 290 25.61 13.07 26.72
CA ARG A 290 26.31 11.79 26.62
C ARG A 290 27.55 11.92 25.74
N ALA A 291 27.44 12.54 24.57
CA ALA A 291 28.59 12.78 23.68
C ALA A 291 29.72 13.52 24.39
N SER A 292 29.42 14.61 25.10
CA SER A 292 30.42 15.40 25.83
C SER A 292 31.09 14.62 26.96
N THR A 293 30.33 13.75 27.64
CA THR A 293 30.87 12.90 28.70
C THR A 293 31.83 11.85 28.13
N LEU A 294 31.53 11.35 26.94
CA LEU A 294 32.30 10.29 26.27
C LEU A 294 33.52 10.81 25.52
N GLU A 295 33.62 12.10 25.24
CA GLU A 295 34.77 12.74 24.60
C GLU A 295 36.08 12.40 25.30
N SER A 296 36.14 12.50 26.63
CA SER A 296 37.33 12.15 27.43
C SER A 296 37.73 10.66 27.41
N THR A 297 36.79 9.79 27.02
CA THR A 297 37.04 8.35 26.87
C THR A 297 37.31 7.96 25.42
N SER A 298 37.03 8.86 24.48
CA SER A 298 37.24 8.65 23.04
C SER A 298 38.68 8.34 22.73
N ASP A 299 39.64 9.07 23.31
CA ASP A 299 41.07 8.86 23.05
C ASP A 299 41.51 7.42 23.36
N LYS A 300 41.03 6.84 24.47
CA LYS A 300 41.34 5.46 24.86
C LYS A 300 40.75 4.44 23.89
N PHE A 301 39.53 4.67 23.42
CA PHE A 301 38.89 3.77 22.45
C PHE A 301 39.44 3.95 21.03
N CYS A 302 39.91 5.15 20.67
CA CYS A 302 40.67 5.39 19.44
C CYS A 302 41.97 4.58 19.46
N GLU A 303 42.77 4.70 20.53
CA GLU A 303 44.02 3.93 20.69
C GLU A 303 43.76 2.41 20.65
N MET A 304 42.71 1.94 21.33
CA MET A 304 42.31 0.52 21.28
C MET A 304 41.89 0.08 19.88
N THR A 305 41.20 0.93 19.12
CA THR A 305 40.75 0.63 17.75
C THR A 305 41.96 0.59 16.81
N GLU A 306 42.90 1.52 16.91
CA GLU A 306 44.15 1.48 16.16
C GLU A 306 44.96 0.21 16.44
N ASP A 307 45.05 -0.21 17.71
CA ASP A 307 45.75 -1.44 18.09
C ASP A 307 45.04 -2.69 17.53
N GLN A 308 43.70 -2.72 17.56
CA GLN A 308 42.92 -3.79 16.94
C GLN A 308 43.10 -3.85 15.42
N ILE A 309 43.17 -2.71 14.74
CA ILE A 309 43.43 -2.66 13.30
C ILE A 309 44.84 -3.16 12.98
N ARG A 310 45.86 -2.73 13.73
CA ARG A 310 47.23 -3.23 13.56
C ARG A 310 47.31 -4.75 13.73
N ARG A 311 46.70 -5.28 14.79
CA ARG A 311 46.62 -6.73 15.00
C ARG A 311 45.89 -7.45 13.87
N LEU A 312 44.80 -6.88 13.36
CA LEU A 312 44.07 -7.47 12.24
C LEU A 312 44.91 -7.48 10.96
N LEU A 313 45.68 -6.42 10.69
CA LEU A 313 46.59 -6.37 9.55
C LEU A 313 47.69 -7.45 9.66
N ASP A 314 48.27 -7.63 10.84
CA ASP A 314 49.26 -8.69 11.09
C ASP A 314 48.62 -10.09 10.94
N GLU A 315 47.42 -10.30 11.49
CA GLU A 315 46.66 -11.54 11.31
C GLU A 315 46.34 -11.81 9.82
N MET A 316 45.94 -10.79 9.06
CA MET A 316 45.65 -10.89 7.63
C MET A 316 46.90 -11.15 6.79
N ALA A 317 48.06 -10.59 7.17
CA ALA A 317 49.32 -10.86 6.51
C ALA A 317 49.75 -12.32 6.72
N ASN A 318 49.70 -12.80 7.97
CA ASN A 318 49.98 -14.20 8.30
C ASN A 318 48.99 -15.15 7.60
N PHE A 319 47.71 -14.77 7.53
CA PHE A 319 46.69 -15.54 6.80
C PHE A 319 46.96 -15.56 5.30
N ALA A 320 47.45 -14.46 4.71
CA ALA A 320 47.81 -14.43 3.30
C ALA A 320 48.99 -15.36 2.99
N GLU A 321 50.00 -15.40 3.85
CA GLU A 321 51.12 -16.35 3.74
C GLU A 321 50.63 -17.80 3.86
N ASP A 322 49.80 -18.10 4.87
CA ASP A 322 49.21 -19.44 5.04
C ASP A 322 48.29 -19.84 3.88
N PHE A 323 47.54 -18.90 3.31
CA PHE A 323 46.70 -19.15 2.13
C PHE A 323 47.54 -19.45 0.88
N GLU A 324 48.67 -18.77 0.69
CA GLU A 324 49.60 -19.06 -0.41
C GLU A 324 50.31 -20.42 -0.21
N GLU A 325 50.67 -20.80 1.01
CA GLU A 325 51.38 -22.07 1.29
C GLU A 325 50.47 -23.30 1.41
N HIS A 326 49.37 -23.20 2.16
CA HIS A 326 48.51 -24.33 2.55
C HIS A 326 47.07 -24.22 2.01
N GLY A 327 46.76 -23.13 1.31
CA GLY A 327 45.44 -22.88 0.77
C GLY A 327 45.03 -23.81 -0.38
N PRO A 328 43.81 -23.64 -0.89
CA PRO A 328 43.24 -24.48 -1.94
C PRO A 328 44.01 -24.41 -3.27
N GLY A 329 44.89 -23.43 -3.46
CA GLY A 329 45.78 -23.31 -4.61
C GLY A 329 47.01 -24.23 -4.58
N SER A 330 47.35 -24.79 -3.42
CA SER A 330 48.64 -25.45 -3.15
C SER A 330 48.53 -26.97 -3.03
N VAL A 331 47.36 -27.54 -3.32
CA VAL A 331 47.07 -28.98 -3.25
C VAL A 331 47.58 -29.79 -4.46
N GLY A 332 48.21 -29.12 -5.44
CA GLY A 332 48.67 -29.74 -6.68
C GLY A 332 47.52 -30.41 -7.46
N ASP A 333 47.71 -31.69 -7.83
CA ASP A 333 46.73 -32.46 -8.59
C ASP A 333 45.58 -33.04 -7.72
N ASN A 334 45.63 -32.88 -6.39
CA ASN A 334 44.62 -33.43 -5.48
C ASN A 334 43.44 -32.46 -5.28
N LEU A 335 42.59 -32.37 -6.31
CA LEU A 335 41.42 -31.47 -6.31
C LEU A 335 40.39 -31.80 -5.22
N GLN A 336 40.33 -33.04 -4.71
CA GLN A 336 39.46 -33.41 -3.58
C GLN A 336 39.91 -32.80 -2.26
N LEU A 337 41.23 -32.77 -2.00
CA LEU A 337 41.78 -32.07 -0.84
C LEU A 337 41.55 -30.56 -0.97
N GLY A 338 41.66 -30.04 -2.19
CA GLY A 338 41.34 -28.66 -2.55
C GLY A 338 39.92 -28.24 -2.19
N LEU A 339 38.91 -29.07 -2.51
CA LEU A 339 37.51 -28.81 -2.14
C LEU A 339 37.31 -28.69 -0.62
N LYS A 340 37.96 -29.52 0.18
CA LYS A 340 37.88 -29.43 1.65
C LYS A 340 38.52 -28.15 2.18
N LYS A 341 39.66 -27.76 1.59
CA LYS A 341 40.38 -26.53 1.91
C LYS A 341 39.58 -25.28 1.50
N MET A 342 38.86 -25.31 0.39
CA MET A 342 37.96 -24.22 0.00
C MET A 342 36.91 -23.94 1.09
N GLU A 343 36.28 -24.98 1.66
CA GLU A 343 35.28 -24.76 2.72
C GLU A 343 35.90 -24.20 4.01
N GLU A 344 37.09 -24.68 4.38
CA GLU A 344 37.83 -24.22 5.57
C GLU A 344 38.25 -22.74 5.42
N TYR A 345 38.92 -22.39 4.32
CA TYR A 345 39.40 -21.04 4.06
C TYR A 345 38.26 -20.07 3.73
N GLY A 346 37.16 -20.53 3.14
CA GLY A 346 35.96 -19.72 2.92
C GLY A 346 35.38 -19.20 4.24
N LYS A 347 35.25 -20.07 5.25
CA LYS A 347 34.81 -19.67 6.60
C LYS A 347 35.76 -18.66 7.24
N LEU A 348 37.07 -18.80 7.03
CA LEU A 348 38.06 -17.86 7.54
C LEU A 348 37.99 -16.50 6.83
N ILE A 349 37.82 -16.49 5.50
CA ILE A 349 37.64 -15.26 4.72
C ILE A 349 36.40 -14.50 5.19
N ASP A 350 35.28 -15.19 5.40
CA ASP A 350 34.05 -14.57 5.91
C ASP A 350 34.25 -13.95 7.30
N GLN A 351 34.96 -14.66 8.20
CA GLN A 351 35.30 -14.15 9.53
C GLN A 351 36.18 -12.89 9.47
N TYR A 352 37.21 -12.88 8.61
CA TYR A 352 38.08 -11.72 8.45
C TYR A 352 37.36 -10.54 7.77
N GLU A 353 36.44 -10.79 6.84
CA GLU A 353 35.60 -9.76 6.24
C GLU A 353 34.63 -9.14 7.25
N GLU A 354 34.01 -9.95 8.12
CA GLU A 354 33.13 -9.45 9.19
C GLU A 354 33.90 -8.60 10.20
N LYS A 355 35.09 -9.05 10.63
CA LYS A 355 35.99 -8.26 11.49
C LYS A 355 36.38 -6.95 10.82
N ARG A 356 36.78 -6.97 9.55
CA ARG A 356 37.13 -5.78 8.75
C ARG A 356 35.97 -4.80 8.68
N ALA A 357 34.76 -5.28 8.37
CA ALA A 357 33.56 -4.45 8.25
C ALA A 357 33.18 -3.80 9.60
N THR A 358 33.39 -4.52 10.71
CA THR A 358 33.16 -4.00 12.06
C THR A 358 34.15 -2.92 12.43
N LEU A 359 35.45 -3.14 12.17
CA LEU A 359 36.48 -2.13 12.42
C LEU A 359 36.35 -0.91 11.50
N ALA A 360 35.98 -1.09 10.23
CA ALA A 360 35.74 0.02 9.29
C ALA A 360 34.61 0.95 9.77
N LYS A 361 33.58 0.41 10.43
CA LYS A 361 32.53 1.22 11.07
C LYS A 361 33.08 2.03 12.25
N SER A 362 34.00 1.46 13.02
CA SER A 362 34.69 2.15 14.12
C SER A 362 35.67 3.21 13.58
N GLU A 363 36.42 2.92 12.51
CA GLU A 363 37.31 3.88 11.82
C GLU A 363 36.52 5.15 11.40
N MET A 364 35.37 4.96 10.75
CA MET A 364 34.51 6.07 10.33
C MET A 364 33.92 6.83 11.53
N LEU A 365 33.64 6.16 12.64
CA LEU A 365 33.09 6.78 13.84
C LEU A 365 34.11 7.71 14.53
N PHE A 366 35.38 7.31 14.54
CA PHE A 366 36.48 8.05 15.16
C PHE A 366 37.22 9.00 14.19
N ASP A 367 36.76 9.09 12.94
CA ASP A 367 37.41 9.87 11.88
C ASP A 367 38.89 9.49 11.69
N LEU A 368 39.20 8.19 11.80
CA LEU A 368 40.53 7.65 11.59
C LEU A 368 40.86 7.59 10.09
N PRO A 369 42.13 7.75 9.69
CA PRO A 369 42.53 7.62 8.29
C PRO A 369 42.21 6.21 7.76
N PRO A 370 41.69 6.09 6.52
CA PRO A 370 41.31 4.81 5.97
C PRO A 370 42.53 3.90 5.81
N VAL A 371 42.39 2.66 6.27
CA VAL A 371 43.47 1.67 6.27
C VAL A 371 43.50 0.86 4.97
N ASP A 372 44.69 0.55 4.47
CA ASP A 372 44.87 -0.24 3.26
C ASP A 372 44.79 -1.75 3.55
N TYR A 373 43.70 -2.38 3.08
CA TYR A 373 43.46 -3.82 3.19
C TYR A 373 43.79 -4.58 1.89
N SER A 374 44.63 -4.02 1.02
CA SER A 374 44.97 -4.58 -0.31
C SER A 374 45.44 -6.03 -0.29
N VAL A 375 46.20 -6.44 0.73
CA VAL A 375 46.70 -7.82 0.90
C VAL A 375 45.54 -8.82 1.04
N PHE A 376 44.59 -8.55 1.95
CA PHE A 376 43.43 -9.42 2.15
C PHE A 376 42.48 -9.40 0.94
N LEU A 377 42.27 -8.24 0.32
CA LEU A 377 41.42 -8.15 -0.88
C LEU A 377 41.98 -8.95 -2.06
N LYS A 378 43.31 -9.04 -2.18
CA LYS A 378 43.96 -9.92 -3.16
C LYS A 378 43.65 -11.39 -2.86
N VAL A 379 43.83 -11.84 -1.61
CA VAL A 379 43.53 -13.22 -1.18
C VAL A 379 42.07 -13.58 -1.43
N LYS A 380 41.14 -12.70 -1.05
CA LYS A 380 39.70 -12.87 -1.29
C LYS A 380 39.39 -13.03 -2.79
N LYS A 381 39.98 -12.17 -3.63
CA LYS A 381 39.81 -12.26 -5.08
C LYS A 381 40.39 -13.56 -5.65
N ASP A 382 41.54 -14.00 -5.15
CA ASP A 382 42.15 -15.25 -5.57
C ASP A 382 41.29 -16.45 -5.14
N TYR A 383 40.70 -16.42 -3.95
CA TYR A 383 39.69 -17.39 -3.49
C TYR A 383 38.45 -17.41 -4.39
N GLU A 384 37.83 -16.25 -4.68
CA GLU A 384 36.66 -16.15 -5.57
C GLU A 384 36.95 -16.72 -6.97
N ASN A 385 38.16 -16.50 -7.49
CA ASN A 385 38.59 -17.11 -8.75
C ASN A 385 38.73 -18.64 -8.65
N MET A 386 39.22 -19.16 -7.53
CA MET A 386 39.33 -20.60 -7.28
C MET A 386 37.96 -21.25 -7.06
N GLU A 387 37.01 -20.55 -6.44
CA GLU A 387 35.65 -21.02 -6.21
C GLU A 387 34.96 -21.38 -7.52
N ILE A 388 35.09 -20.54 -8.54
CA ILE A 388 34.57 -20.83 -9.89
C ILE A 388 35.14 -22.16 -10.45
N LEU A 389 36.42 -22.43 -10.22
CA LEU A 389 37.07 -23.66 -10.67
C LEU A 389 36.61 -24.89 -9.87
N TYR A 390 36.52 -24.75 -8.55
CA TYR A 390 36.11 -25.83 -7.66
C TYR A 390 34.62 -26.16 -7.76
N ASP A 391 33.77 -25.19 -8.07
CA ASP A 391 32.37 -25.42 -8.41
C ASP A 391 32.22 -26.22 -9.70
N LEU A 392 33.01 -25.87 -10.73
CA LEU A 392 33.04 -26.63 -11.98
C LEU A 392 33.53 -28.06 -11.73
N TYR A 393 34.55 -28.23 -10.89
CA TYR A 393 35.03 -29.55 -10.48
C TYR A 393 33.96 -30.34 -9.72
N LYS A 394 33.26 -29.72 -8.77
CA LYS A 394 32.20 -30.35 -7.99
C LYS A 394 31.05 -30.84 -8.87
N GLN A 395 30.63 -30.02 -9.83
CA GLN A 395 29.61 -30.41 -10.82
C GLN A 395 30.09 -31.58 -11.67
N GLN A 396 31.31 -31.51 -12.20
CA GLN A 396 31.92 -32.56 -13.00
C GLN A 396 32.08 -33.87 -12.21
N LYS A 397 32.46 -33.79 -10.93
CA LYS A 397 32.59 -34.92 -10.03
C LYS A 397 31.23 -35.61 -9.80
N ASN A 398 30.20 -34.84 -9.50
CA ASN A 398 28.85 -35.37 -9.29
C ASN A 398 28.33 -36.09 -10.55
N GLU A 399 28.52 -35.52 -11.74
CA GLU A 399 28.16 -36.20 -12.99
C GLU A 399 28.96 -37.50 -13.19
N ARG A 400 30.25 -37.51 -12.83
CA ARG A 400 31.05 -38.75 -12.89
C ARG A 400 30.56 -39.81 -11.92
N GLU A 401 30.13 -39.44 -10.72
CA GLU A 401 29.51 -40.36 -9.76
C GLU A 401 28.23 -40.96 -10.34
N VAL A 402 27.36 -40.15 -10.94
CA VAL A 402 26.15 -40.62 -11.63
C VAL A 402 26.48 -41.56 -12.79
N TRP A 403 27.53 -41.26 -13.56
CA TRP A 403 27.97 -42.13 -14.65
C TRP A 403 28.59 -43.43 -14.13
N ALA A 404 29.25 -43.42 -12.98
CA ALA A 404 29.81 -44.61 -12.35
C ALA A 404 28.70 -45.54 -11.80
N GLU A 405 27.57 -44.99 -11.36
CA GLU A 405 26.39 -45.76 -10.93
C GLU A 405 25.59 -46.39 -12.09
N THR A 406 25.88 -45.99 -13.33
CA THR A 406 25.16 -46.51 -14.50
C THR A 406 25.60 -47.94 -14.82
N LEU A 407 24.65 -48.88 -14.83
CA LEU A 407 24.90 -50.28 -15.20
C LEU A 407 25.66 -50.40 -16.53
N TRP A 408 26.64 -51.30 -16.58
CA TRP A 408 27.54 -51.48 -17.73
C TRP A 408 26.83 -51.70 -19.06
N VAL A 409 25.68 -52.39 -19.04
CA VAL A 409 24.83 -52.63 -20.22
C VAL A 409 24.28 -51.32 -20.79
N ASN A 410 23.86 -50.41 -19.91
CA ASN A 410 23.25 -49.12 -20.23
C ASN A 410 24.27 -47.99 -20.41
N LEU A 411 25.56 -48.23 -20.09
CA LEU A 411 26.62 -47.23 -20.24
C LEU A 411 26.77 -46.81 -21.71
N ASN A 412 26.56 -45.54 -22.02
CA ASN A 412 26.77 -44.98 -23.36
C ASN A 412 28.09 -44.20 -23.41
N PRO A 413 29.15 -44.71 -24.05
CA PRO A 413 30.44 -44.03 -24.10
C PRO A 413 30.40 -42.66 -24.80
N GLN A 414 29.49 -42.47 -25.78
CA GLN A 414 29.34 -41.18 -26.45
C GLN A 414 28.80 -40.11 -25.48
N GLN A 415 27.91 -40.50 -24.57
CA GLN A 415 27.36 -39.62 -23.53
C GLN A 415 28.45 -39.16 -22.55
N LEU A 416 29.39 -40.03 -22.19
CA LEU A 416 30.54 -39.67 -21.33
C LEU A 416 31.48 -38.67 -22.03
N ILE A 417 31.73 -38.86 -23.33
CA ILE A 417 32.55 -37.94 -24.14
C ILE A 417 31.85 -36.59 -24.25
N ASP A 418 30.56 -36.57 -24.59
CA ASP A 418 29.79 -35.34 -24.77
C ASP A 418 29.65 -34.56 -23.46
N GLY A 419 29.41 -35.27 -22.34
CA GLY A 419 29.37 -34.68 -21.00
C GLY A 419 30.71 -34.06 -20.59
N MET A 420 31.83 -34.75 -20.83
CA MET A 420 33.16 -34.19 -20.53
C MET A 420 33.53 -33.05 -21.46
N GLU A 421 33.16 -33.12 -22.73
CA GLU A 421 33.39 -32.04 -23.68
C GLU A 421 32.55 -30.80 -23.35
N HIS A 422 31.38 -30.97 -22.75
CA HIS A 422 30.59 -29.88 -22.19
C HIS A 422 31.38 -29.16 -21.08
N TYR A 423 31.89 -29.86 -20.07
CA TYR A 423 32.68 -29.26 -19.00
C TYR A 423 34.00 -28.65 -19.48
N ILE A 424 34.69 -29.26 -20.45
CA ILE A 424 35.89 -28.69 -21.08
C ILE A 424 35.55 -27.39 -21.83
N LYS A 425 34.39 -27.31 -22.49
CA LYS A 425 33.92 -26.07 -23.15
C LYS A 425 33.59 -24.99 -22.13
N GLU A 426 32.91 -25.33 -21.03
CA GLU A 426 32.63 -24.41 -19.93
C GLU A 426 33.92 -23.88 -19.31
N PHE A 427 34.89 -24.77 -19.00
CA PHE A 427 36.22 -24.37 -18.54
C PHE A 427 36.89 -23.41 -19.53
N ARG A 428 36.81 -23.66 -20.85
CA ARG A 428 37.41 -22.78 -21.87
C ARG A 428 36.77 -21.40 -21.98
N ARG A 429 35.51 -21.24 -21.58
CA ARG A 429 34.81 -19.95 -21.53
C ARG A 429 35.31 -19.08 -20.38
N LEU A 430 35.90 -19.67 -19.35
CA LEU A 430 36.49 -18.92 -18.24
C LEU A 430 37.64 -18.01 -18.70
N PRO A 431 37.82 -16.84 -18.06
CA PRO A 431 38.93 -15.94 -18.34
C PRO A 431 40.29 -16.64 -18.31
N LYS A 432 41.21 -16.21 -19.19
CA LYS A 432 42.54 -16.83 -19.33
C LYS A 432 43.31 -16.87 -18.00
N PHE A 433 43.24 -15.82 -17.20
CA PHE A 433 43.98 -15.75 -15.93
C PHE A 433 43.48 -16.79 -14.91
N ILE A 434 42.17 -17.04 -14.83
CA ILE A 434 41.59 -18.08 -13.95
C ILE A 434 42.03 -19.47 -14.40
N ARG A 435 41.96 -19.75 -15.70
CA ARG A 435 42.36 -21.06 -16.25
C ARG A 435 43.85 -21.38 -16.07
N MET A 436 44.69 -20.36 -15.96
CA MET A 436 46.14 -20.53 -15.82
C MET A 436 46.59 -20.76 -14.36
N ILE A 437 45.69 -20.60 -13.39
CA ILE A 437 45.94 -20.97 -11.99
C ILE A 437 46.26 -22.48 -11.92
N ASN A 438 47.15 -22.89 -11.02
CA ASN A 438 47.57 -24.30 -10.87
C ASN A 438 46.37 -25.27 -10.78
N VAL A 439 45.36 -24.92 -9.99
CA VAL A 439 44.09 -25.67 -9.86
C VAL A 439 43.36 -25.81 -11.21
N GLY A 440 43.33 -24.75 -12.02
CA GLY A 440 42.70 -24.77 -13.34
C GLY A 440 43.44 -25.68 -14.32
N GLN A 441 44.77 -25.72 -14.25
CA GLN A 441 45.59 -26.62 -15.07
C GLN A 441 45.39 -28.09 -14.65
N ALA A 442 45.35 -28.36 -13.34
CA ALA A 442 45.05 -29.69 -12.79
C ALA A 442 43.65 -30.16 -13.21
N LEU A 443 42.64 -29.28 -13.16
CA LEU A 443 41.28 -29.58 -13.59
C LEU A 443 41.19 -29.87 -15.10
N ASP A 444 41.83 -29.07 -15.96
CA ASP A 444 41.88 -29.35 -17.41
C ASP A 444 42.59 -30.67 -17.71
N ALA A 445 43.68 -30.97 -17.00
CA ALA A 445 44.39 -32.23 -17.12
C ALA A 445 43.51 -33.42 -16.69
N GLU A 446 42.82 -33.34 -15.56
CA GLU A 446 41.91 -34.40 -15.09
C GLU A 446 40.77 -34.65 -16.08
N MET A 447 40.10 -33.58 -16.55
CA MET A 447 39.01 -33.70 -17.54
C MET A 447 39.49 -34.31 -18.86
N ARG A 448 40.67 -33.92 -19.35
CA ARG A 448 41.25 -34.48 -20.57
C ARG A 448 41.70 -35.92 -20.39
N ASN A 449 42.30 -36.25 -19.25
CA ASN A 449 42.71 -37.62 -18.94
C ASN A 449 41.49 -38.54 -18.90
N PHE A 450 40.39 -38.12 -18.27
CA PHE A 450 39.14 -38.87 -18.29
C PHE A 450 38.58 -38.99 -19.70
N ARG A 451 38.49 -37.90 -20.47
CA ARG A 451 38.04 -37.96 -21.88
C ARG A 451 38.88 -38.94 -22.71
N ASN A 452 40.20 -38.93 -22.54
CA ASN A 452 41.13 -39.80 -23.25
C ASN A 452 41.07 -41.26 -22.78
N SER A 453 40.56 -41.54 -21.58
CA SER A 453 40.32 -42.91 -21.11
C SER A 453 38.98 -43.47 -21.59
N VAL A 454 38.02 -42.65 -22.03
CA VAL A 454 36.71 -43.14 -22.52
C VAL A 454 36.79 -44.17 -23.65
N PRO A 455 37.67 -44.01 -24.67
CA PRO A 455 37.88 -45.05 -25.69
C PRO A 455 38.24 -46.42 -25.12
N LEU A 456 38.94 -46.48 -23.98
CA LEU A 456 39.25 -47.74 -23.30
C LEU A 456 37.98 -48.41 -22.77
N PHE A 457 37.00 -47.64 -22.25
CA PHE A 457 35.71 -48.21 -21.84
C PHE A 457 34.94 -48.82 -23.02
N ILE A 458 35.08 -48.26 -24.24
CA ILE A 458 34.50 -48.84 -25.46
C ILE A 458 35.13 -50.19 -25.79
N GLU A 459 36.45 -50.30 -25.72
CA GLU A 459 37.17 -51.55 -25.96
C GLU A 459 36.83 -52.61 -24.91
N LEU A 460 36.67 -52.21 -23.65
CA LEU A 460 36.26 -53.08 -22.54
C LEU A 460 34.78 -53.50 -22.63
N LYS A 461 33.91 -52.70 -23.26
CA LYS A 461 32.48 -53.03 -23.49
C LYS A 461 32.27 -54.00 -24.67
N ASN A 462 33.29 -54.25 -25.49
CA ASN A 462 33.16 -55.11 -26.66
C ASN A 462 32.71 -56.54 -26.29
N GLU A 463 31.70 -57.07 -26.98
CA GLU A 463 31.18 -58.44 -26.80
C GLU A 463 32.26 -59.54 -26.96
N ALA A 464 33.40 -59.22 -27.56
CA ALA A 464 34.56 -60.10 -27.65
C ALA A 464 35.31 -60.30 -26.31
N MET A 465 35.02 -59.49 -25.29
CA MET A 465 35.59 -59.62 -23.94
C MET A 465 35.00 -60.84 -23.22
N ARG A 466 35.88 -61.71 -22.70
CA ARG A 466 35.51 -62.93 -21.96
C ARG A 466 36.28 -62.96 -20.64
N ASP A 467 35.86 -63.76 -19.68
CA ASP A 467 36.42 -63.82 -18.30
C ASP A 467 37.95 -63.92 -18.25
N ARG A 468 38.56 -64.68 -19.17
CA ARG A 468 40.03 -64.78 -19.31
C ARG A 468 40.73 -63.44 -19.58
N HIS A 469 40.07 -62.51 -20.28
CA HIS A 469 40.60 -61.17 -20.57
C HIS A 469 40.49 -60.28 -19.33
N TRP A 470 39.40 -60.39 -18.57
CA TRP A 470 39.20 -59.71 -17.30
C TRP A 470 40.20 -60.18 -16.23
N GLN A 471 40.42 -61.49 -16.10
CA GLN A 471 41.45 -62.05 -15.22
C GLN A 471 42.87 -61.58 -15.59
N LYS A 472 43.15 -61.41 -16.90
CA LYS A 472 44.43 -60.87 -17.37
C LYS A 472 44.57 -59.38 -17.07
N LEU A 473 43.49 -58.61 -17.20
CA LEU A 473 43.44 -57.20 -16.87
C LEU A 473 43.67 -57.00 -15.37
N MET A 474 42.94 -57.72 -14.50
CA MET A 474 43.12 -57.68 -13.04
C MET A 474 44.55 -58.02 -12.60
N LYS A 475 45.18 -59.00 -13.27
CA LYS A 475 46.58 -59.37 -12.99
C LYS A 475 47.59 -58.30 -13.44
N GLN A 476 47.28 -57.52 -14.46
CA GLN A 476 48.15 -56.47 -14.98
C GLN A 476 47.94 -55.11 -14.28
N THR A 477 46.72 -54.80 -13.86
CA THR A 477 46.38 -53.56 -13.14
C THR A 477 46.55 -53.70 -11.62
N GLY A 478 46.58 -54.94 -11.11
CA GLY A 478 46.68 -55.22 -9.67
C GLY A 478 45.38 -54.99 -8.89
N GLN A 479 44.26 -54.74 -9.59
CA GLN A 479 42.93 -54.56 -9.00
C GLN A 479 42.04 -55.78 -9.28
N TYR A 480 41.25 -56.20 -8.29
CA TYR A 480 40.34 -57.35 -8.38
C TYR A 480 38.91 -56.87 -8.14
N PHE A 481 37.96 -57.27 -8.99
CA PHE A 481 36.53 -56.92 -8.91
C PHE A 481 35.67 -58.14 -9.27
N ASP A 482 34.42 -58.20 -8.80
CA ASP A 482 33.52 -59.32 -9.06
C ASP A 482 32.80 -59.12 -10.41
N MET A 483 32.59 -60.20 -11.16
CA MET A 483 32.17 -60.17 -12.57
C MET A 483 30.73 -60.66 -12.78
N ASP A 484 29.86 -60.48 -11.79
CA ASP A 484 28.45 -60.89 -11.88
C ASP A 484 27.62 -59.80 -12.62
N PRO A 485 26.99 -60.09 -13.78
CA PRO A 485 26.32 -59.08 -14.62
C PRO A 485 25.13 -58.34 -13.96
N ASP A 486 24.67 -58.77 -12.78
CA ASP A 486 23.54 -58.18 -12.04
C ASP A 486 23.93 -57.44 -10.74
N ARG A 487 25.23 -57.23 -10.45
CA ARG A 487 25.67 -56.47 -9.27
C ARG A 487 26.70 -55.41 -9.64
N CYS A 488 26.32 -54.13 -9.50
CA CYS A 488 27.30 -53.05 -9.36
C CYS A 488 28.07 -53.28 -8.06
N ASP A 489 29.39 -53.48 -8.15
CA ASP A 489 30.29 -53.42 -7.00
C ASP A 489 30.32 -51.98 -6.47
N SER A 490 29.44 -51.70 -5.51
CA SER A 490 29.66 -50.68 -4.49
C SER A 490 30.57 -51.30 -3.44
N ASP A 491 31.89 -51.11 -3.56
CA ASP A 491 32.83 -50.97 -2.44
C ASP A 491 34.28 -50.97 -2.94
N SER A 492 34.86 -49.77 -3.10
CA SER A 492 36.27 -49.43 -2.86
C SER A 492 36.48 -47.92 -2.90
#